data_AF-A0A1E5P0F4-F1
#
_entry.id   AF-A0A1E5P0F4-F1
#
_cell.length_a   1.000
_cell.length_b   1.000
_cell.length_c   1.000
_cell.angle_alpha   90.00
_cell.angle_beta   90.00
_cell.angle_gamma   90.00
#
_symmetry.space_group_name_H-M   'P 1'
#
loop_
_entity.id
_entity.type
_entity.pdbx_description
1 polymer ?
#
loop_
_entity_poly.entity_id
_entity_poly.type
_entity_poly.pdbx_seq_one_letter_code
_entity_poly.pdbx_strand_id
1 'polypeptide(L)'
;MKLDKNELWAGTFHGRHDGAPAKVTATLDDTRPEPYAWTCTCGARRSFLTDEDVFDTAWRHTHPTRLDRLRQWAARPPAPHPHRPLTRRSA
;
A
#
# COMPACT_ATOMS: atom_id res chain seq x y z
N MET A 1 2.25 -1.26 -19.63
CA MET A 1 1.25 -2.14 -19.01
C MET A 1 0.19 -2.41 -20.05
N LYS A 2 0.03 -3.67 -20.48
CA LYS A 2 -1.12 -4.07 -21.29
C LYS A 2 -2.23 -4.41 -20.29
N LEU A 3 -3.32 -3.65 -20.27
CA LEU A 3 -4.53 -4.11 -19.59
C LEU A 3 -4.96 -5.40 -20.32
N ASP A 4 -5.21 -6.46 -19.56
CA ASP A 4 -5.85 -7.65 -20.08
C ASP A 4 -7.24 -7.28 -20.64
N LYS A 5 -7.75 -8.08 -21.57
CA LYS A 5 -8.91 -7.73 -22.41
C LYS A 5 -10.21 -7.43 -21.63
N ASN A 6 -10.26 -7.83 -20.37
CA ASN A 6 -11.38 -7.65 -19.44
C ASN A 6 -11.06 -6.70 -18.29
N GLU A 7 -9.84 -6.16 -18.23
CA GLU A 7 -9.47 -5.14 -17.25
C GLU A 7 -9.83 -3.77 -17.83
N LEU A 8 -10.71 -3.05 -17.14
CA LEU A 8 -11.13 -1.69 -17.44
C LEU A 8 -10.43 -0.73 -16.48
N TRP A 9 -10.01 0.42 -17.00
CA TRP A 9 -9.45 1.47 -16.15
C TRP A 9 -10.57 2.18 -15.39
N ALA A 10 -10.50 2.18 -14.06
CA ALA A 10 -11.48 2.83 -13.19
C ALA A 10 -11.01 4.22 -12.74
N GLY A 11 -9.73 4.40 -12.44
CA GLY A 11 -9.22 5.69 -11.98
C GLY A 11 -7.71 5.74 -11.71
N THR A 12 -7.17 6.95 -11.54
CA THR A 12 -5.78 7.16 -11.12
C THR A 12 -5.71 8.20 -10.01
N PHE A 13 -4.98 7.88 -8.95
CA PHE A 13 -4.78 8.76 -7.80
C PHE A 13 -3.29 9.07 -7.63
N HIS A 14 -2.99 10.33 -7.38
CA HIS A 14 -1.63 10.81 -7.17
C HIS A 14 -1.49 11.31 -5.74
N GLY A 15 -0.38 10.99 -5.08
CA GLY A 15 -0.07 11.52 -3.77
C GLY A 15 1.33 11.17 -3.31
N ARG A 16 1.52 11.07 -1.99
CA ARG A 16 2.81 10.66 -1.38
C ARG A 16 2.55 9.83 -0.14
N HIS A 17 3.32 8.76 -0.01
CA HIS A 17 3.52 8.07 1.26
C HIS A 17 5.02 7.85 1.47
N ASP A 18 5.46 7.83 2.74
CA ASP A 18 6.87 7.68 3.14
C ASP A 18 7.86 8.69 2.50
N GLY A 19 7.35 9.85 2.10
CA GLY A 19 8.16 10.87 1.44
C GLY A 19 8.48 10.56 -0.02
N ALA A 20 7.94 9.50 -0.63
CA ALA A 20 8.07 9.22 -2.05
C ALA A 20 6.76 9.54 -2.83
N PRO A 21 6.85 9.95 -4.11
CA PRO A 21 5.68 10.03 -4.98
C PRO A 21 4.99 8.67 -5.10
N ALA A 22 3.68 8.66 -4.91
CA ALA A 22 2.84 7.49 -5.02
C ALA A 22 1.80 7.73 -6.11
N LYS A 23 1.63 6.74 -6.99
CA LYS A 23 0.55 6.70 -7.96
C LYS A 23 -0.20 5.40 -7.77
N VAL A 24 -1.50 5.49 -7.54
CA VAL A 24 -2.41 4.36 -7.48
C VAL A 24 -3.23 4.32 -8.76
N THR A 25 -3.28 3.15 -9.39
CA THR A 25 -4.15 2.89 -10.54
C THR A 25 -5.22 1.91 -10.08
N ALA A 26 -6.49 2.32 -10.22
CA ALA A 26 -7.64 1.47 -9.99
C ALA A 26 -8.12 0.86 -11.31
N THR A 27 -8.45 -0.42 -11.26
CA THR A 27 -8.84 -1.27 -12.38
C THR A 27 -10.07 -2.06 -11.98
N LEU A 28 -10.95 -2.32 -12.94
CA LEU A 28 -12.12 -3.18 -12.84
C LEU A 28 -11.90 -4.41 -13.71
N ASP A 29 -12.04 -5.61 -13.14
CA ASP A 29 -12.01 -6.88 -13.85
C ASP A 29 -13.25 -7.70 -13.46
N ASP A 30 -14.30 -7.60 -14.28
CA ASP A 30 -15.60 -8.26 -14.04
C ASP A 30 -15.53 -9.79 -14.08
N THR A 31 -14.37 -10.38 -14.39
CA THR A 31 -14.18 -11.84 -14.31
C THR A 31 -13.82 -12.34 -12.92
N ARG A 32 -13.49 -11.42 -12.00
CA ARG A 32 -13.04 -11.76 -10.66
C ARG A 32 -14.17 -11.69 -9.64
N PRO A 33 -14.12 -12.52 -8.57
CA PRO A 33 -15.03 -12.40 -7.44
C PRO A 33 -14.97 -11.03 -6.75
N GLU A 34 -13.77 -10.42 -6.72
CA GLU A 34 -13.55 -9.04 -6.30
C GLU A 34 -13.15 -8.23 -7.53
N PRO A 35 -14.12 -7.61 -8.21
CA PRO A 35 -13.90 -7.07 -9.53
C PRO A 35 -13.09 -5.76 -9.49
N TYR A 36 -13.10 -5.02 -8.38
CA TYR A 36 -12.34 -3.78 -8.27
C TYR A 36 -10.99 -4.03 -7.63
N ALA A 37 -9.93 -3.49 -8.20
CA ALA A 37 -8.59 -3.56 -7.63
C ALA A 37 -7.84 -2.25 -7.79
N TRP A 38 -6.90 -1.98 -6.89
CA TRP A 38 -5.93 -0.91 -7.11
C TRP A 38 -4.51 -1.40 -6.89
N THR A 39 -3.58 -0.83 -7.65
CA THR A 39 -2.14 -1.05 -7.53
C THR A 39 -1.41 0.28 -7.38
N CYS A 40 -0.50 0.36 -6.41
CA CYS A 40 0.35 1.51 -6.17
C CYS A 40 1.76 1.29 -6.72
N THR A 41 2.42 2.36 -7.15
CA THR A 41 3.85 2.34 -7.55
C THR A 41 4.80 1.88 -6.45
N CYS A 42 4.37 1.86 -5.19
CA CYS A 42 5.17 1.28 -4.09
C CYS A 42 5.11 -0.25 -4.00
N GLY A 43 4.30 -0.90 -4.84
CA GLY A 43 4.10 -2.35 -4.85
C GLY A 43 2.89 -2.82 -4.03
N ALA A 44 2.21 -1.93 -3.30
CA ALA A 44 0.96 -2.28 -2.62
C ALA A 44 -0.15 -2.55 -3.64
N ARG A 45 -0.96 -3.58 -3.39
CA ARG A 45 -2.14 -3.92 -4.18
C ARG A 45 -3.27 -4.42 -3.28
N ARG A 46 -4.52 -4.14 -3.64
CA ARG A 46 -5.71 -4.67 -2.97
C ARG A 46 -6.86 -4.85 -3.96
N SER A 47 -7.76 -5.76 -3.63
CA SER A 47 -9.01 -6.05 -4.32
C SER A 47 -10.21 -5.74 -3.41
N PHE A 48 -11.35 -5.40 -4.02
CA PHE A 48 -12.58 -4.97 -3.38
C PHE A 48 -13.79 -5.43 -4.19
N LEU A 49 -14.93 -5.54 -3.50
CA LEU A 49 -16.21 -5.90 -4.10
C LEU A 49 -16.90 -4.70 -4.74
N THR A 50 -16.66 -3.49 -4.22
CA THR A 50 -17.37 -2.28 -4.64
C THR A 50 -16.41 -1.21 -5.17
N ASP A 51 -16.96 -0.37 -6.04
CA ASP A 51 -16.28 0.82 -6.56
C ASP A 51 -15.92 1.79 -5.42
N GLU A 52 -16.87 2.05 -4.52
CA GLU A 52 -16.67 2.99 -3.41
C GLU A 52 -15.48 2.61 -2.52
N ASP A 53 -15.34 1.31 -2.22
CA ASP A 53 -14.23 0.79 -1.42
C ASP A 53 -12.87 0.95 -2.12
N VAL A 54 -12.81 0.72 -3.43
CA VAL A 54 -11.55 0.87 -4.19
C VAL A 54 -11.13 2.34 -4.24
N PHE A 55 -12.09 3.26 -4.44
CA PHE A 55 -11.83 4.70 -4.51
C PHE A 55 -11.43 5.27 -3.13
N ASP A 56 -12.17 4.98 -2.05
CA ASP A 56 -11.83 5.45 -0.70
C ASP A 56 -10.46 4.92 -0.26
N THR A 57 -10.20 3.63 -0.47
CA THR A 57 -8.94 3.03 -0.05
C THR A 57 -7.76 3.54 -0.89
N ALA A 58 -7.93 3.71 -2.20
CA ALA A 58 -6.91 4.28 -3.07
C ALA A 58 -6.58 5.74 -2.69
N TRP A 59 -7.61 6.54 -2.37
CA TRP A 59 -7.44 7.91 -1.90
C TRP A 59 -6.68 7.95 -0.58
N ARG A 60 -7.10 7.19 0.43
CA ARG A 60 -6.45 7.14 1.74
C ARG A 60 -5.02 6.61 1.68
N HIS A 61 -4.73 5.73 0.72
CA HIS A 61 -3.38 5.23 0.50
C HIS A 61 -2.43 6.32 -0.03
N THR A 62 -2.91 7.16 -0.94
CA THR A 62 -2.11 8.27 -1.52
C THR A 62 -2.10 9.52 -0.64
N HIS A 63 -3.11 9.69 0.21
CA HIS A 63 -3.31 10.82 1.13
C HIS A 63 -3.53 10.31 2.56
N PRO A 64 -2.50 9.75 3.22
CA PRO A 64 -2.64 9.24 4.58
C PRO A 64 -3.03 10.37 5.53
N THR A 65 -4.11 10.17 6.29
CA THR A 65 -4.54 11.13 7.31
C THR A 65 -3.55 11.15 8.49
N ARG A 66 -3.65 12.16 9.36
CA ARG A 66 -2.85 12.19 10.61
C ARG A 66 -3.09 10.95 11.47
N LEU A 67 -4.32 10.44 11.50
CA LEU A 67 -4.67 9.23 12.23
C LEU A 67 -4.02 7.98 11.62
N ASP A 68 -3.99 7.88 10.30
CA ASP A 68 -3.32 6.77 9.60
C ASP A 68 -1.82 6.78 9.88
N ARG A 69 -1.21 7.97 9.90
CA ARG A 69 0.21 8.13 10.29
C ARG A 69 0.46 7.71 11.73
N LEU A 70 -0.46 8.03 12.65
CA LEU A 70 -0.37 7.61 14.06
C LEU A 70 -0.47 6.08 14.20
N ARG A 71 -1.40 5.45 13.49
CA ARG A 71 -1.57 3.98 13.46
C ARG A 71 -0.34 3.28 12.88
N GLN A 72 0.24 3.81 11.81
CA GLN A 72 1.50 3.29 11.26
C GLN A 72 2.64 3.39 12.26
N TRP A 73 2.69 4.47 13.05
CA TRP A 73 3.68 4.64 14.10
C TRP A 73 3.50 3.63 15.23
N ALA A 74 2.25 3.40 15.66
CA ALA A 74 1.92 2.40 16.69
C ALA A 74 2.18 0.95 16.22
N ALA A 75 2.05 0.69 14.93
CA ALA A 75 2.31 -0.63 14.34
C ALA A 75 3.81 -0.90 14.09
N ARG A 76 4.71 0.08 14.31
CA ARG A 76 6.15 -0.16 14.22
C ARG A 76 6.60 -1.07 15.37
N PRO A 77 7.21 -2.23 15.10
CA PRO A 77 7.82 -3.02 16.15
C PRO A 77 8.93 -2.19 16.82
N PRO A 78 9.16 -2.38 18.14
CA PRO A 78 10.30 -1.76 18.81
C PRO A 78 11.58 -2.16 18.05
N ALA A 79 12.48 -1.19 17.88
CA ALA A 79 13.75 -1.43 17.19
C ALA A 79 14.44 -2.66 17.78
N PRO A 80 15.02 -3.55 16.95
CA PRO A 80 15.77 -4.69 17.47
C PRO A 80 16.88 -4.17 18.38
N HIS A 81 16.94 -4.72 19.60
CA HIS A 81 17.99 -4.39 20.56
C HIS A 81 19.36 -4.59 19.89
N PRO A 82 20.31 -3.66 20.08
CA PRO A 82 21.66 -3.85 19.56
C PRO A 82 22.24 -5.13 20.19
N HIS A 83 22.52 -6.11 19.34
CA HIS A 83 23.25 -7.31 19.76
C HIS A 83 24.60 -6.87 20.33
N ARG A 84 24.74 -6.97 21.65
CA ARG A 84 25.98 -6.71 22.37
C ARG A 84 27.00 -7.77 21.93
N PRO A 85 28.11 -7.41 21.26
CA PRO A 85 29.10 -8.39 20.86
C PRO A 85 29.74 -9.00 22.11
N LEU A 86 29.73 -10.33 22.20
CA LEU A 86 30.47 -11.08 23.21
C LEU A 86 31.96 -10.92 22.90
N THR A 87 32.63 -10.03 23.64
CA THR A 87 34.09 -9.92 23.59
C THR A 87 34.69 -11.21 24.12
N ARG A 88 35.29 -11.98 23.20
CA ARG A 88 36.10 -13.16 23.50
C ARG A 88 37.38 -12.72 24.22
N ARG A 89 37.39 -12.78 25.56
CA ARG A 89 38.64 -12.74 26.33
C ARG A 89 39.42 -14.01 26.04
N SER A 90 40.60 -13.88 25.42
CA SER A 90 41.60 -14.96 25.41
C SER A 90 42.53 -14.73 26.59
N ALA A 91 42.75 -15.81 27.34
CA ALA A 91 43.69 -15.92 28.45
C ALA A 91 45.13 -16.04 27.95
#